data_AF-A0A1M7PJN2-F1
#
_entry.id   AF-A0A1M7PJN2-F1
#
_cell.length_a   1.000
_cell.length_b   1.000
_cell.length_c   1.000
_cell.angle_alpha   90.00
_cell.angle_beta   90.00
_cell.angle_gamma   90.00
#
_symmetry.space_group_name_H-M   'P 1'
#
loop_
_entity.id
_entity.type
_entity.pdbx_description
1 polymer ?
#
loop_
_entity_poly.entity_id
_entity_poly.type
_entity_poly.pdbx_seq_one_letter_code
_entity_poly.pdbx_strand_id
1 'polypeptide(L)'
;MDNENTSNKRKLNCNDESKCFELLESILDGEETPGSKELLNEKLAKCQPCFEHYHLEKVIREVLKSKCTKHLVPAELKDSIRQKIQEIK
;
A
#
# COMPACT_ATOMS: atom_id res chain seq x y z
N MET A 1 -25.85 -12.86 -31.41
CA MET A 1 -24.55 -12.30 -31.83
C MET A 1 -24.50 -10.93 -31.18
N ASP A 2 -24.14 -10.91 -29.90
CA ASP A 2 -24.23 -9.70 -29.09
C ASP A 2 -22.90 -8.94 -29.20
N ASN A 3 -22.95 -7.98 -30.12
CA ASN A 3 -22.00 -6.90 -30.28
C ASN A 3 -22.24 -5.88 -29.16
N GLU A 4 -21.42 -5.90 -28.11
CA GLU A 4 -21.41 -4.84 -27.10
C GLU A 4 -20.01 -4.23 -26.97
N ASN A 5 -19.88 -3.08 -27.64
CA ASN A 5 -18.86 -2.06 -27.45
C ASN A 5 -18.70 -1.74 -25.95
N THR A 6 -17.64 -2.24 -25.29
CA THR A 6 -17.41 -2.02 -23.85
C THR A 6 -16.08 -1.33 -23.59
N SER A 7 -16.10 -0.01 -23.71
CA SER A 7 -15.07 0.88 -23.15
C SER A 7 -14.98 0.69 -21.63
N ASN A 8 -13.87 0.10 -21.16
CA ASN A 8 -13.30 0.22 -19.80
C ASN A 8 -14.28 0.11 -18.59
N LYS A 9 -15.12 -0.92 -18.52
CA LYS A 9 -15.91 -1.20 -17.30
C LYS A 9 -15.30 -2.37 -16.54
N ARG A 10 -14.89 -2.14 -15.29
CA ARG A 10 -14.39 -3.20 -14.39
C ARG A 10 -15.52 -4.19 -14.08
N LYS A 11 -15.18 -5.48 -13.97
CA LYS A 11 -16.13 -6.49 -13.46
C LYS A 11 -16.47 -6.19 -12.00
N LEU A 12 -17.73 -6.41 -11.64
CA LEU A 12 -18.23 -6.19 -10.27
C LEU A 12 -18.04 -7.41 -9.36
N ASN A 13 -17.89 -8.60 -9.93
CA ASN A 13 -17.70 -9.85 -9.18
C ASN A 13 -16.35 -10.49 -9.57
N CYS A 14 -15.58 -10.95 -8.58
CA CYS A 14 -14.33 -11.67 -8.81
C CYS A 14 -14.42 -13.12 -8.35
N ASN A 15 -14.34 -14.07 -9.29
CA ASN A 15 -14.38 -15.51 -8.97
C ASN A 15 -13.19 -16.00 -8.13
N ASP A 16 -12.04 -15.33 -8.25
CA ASP A 16 -10.81 -15.65 -7.53
C ASP A 16 -10.42 -14.51 -6.58
N GLU A 17 -11.41 -13.94 -5.87
CA GLU A 17 -11.20 -12.79 -4.98
C GLU A 17 -10.09 -13.04 -3.94
N SER A 18 -10.16 -14.18 -3.23
CA SER A 18 -9.15 -14.59 -2.24
C SER A 18 -7.73 -14.57 -2.81
N LYS A 19 -7.50 -15.26 -3.93
CA LYS A 19 -6.17 -15.32 -4.56
C LYS A 19 -5.70 -13.95 -5.05
N CYS A 20 -6.63 -13.11 -5.50
CA CYS A 20 -6.29 -11.75 -5.91
C CYS A 20 -5.86 -10.91 -4.71
N PHE A 21 -6.54 -11.06 -3.56
CA PHE A 21 -6.21 -10.36 -2.32
C PHE A 21 -4.86 -10.83 -1.78
N GLU A 22 -4.61 -12.14 -1.72
CA GLU A 22 -3.31 -12.68 -1.29
C GLU A 22 -2.14 -12.14 -2.14
N LEU A 23 -2.32 -12.07 -3.47
CA LEU A 23 -1.33 -11.47 -4.37
C LEU A 23 -1.16 -9.96 -4.12
N LEU A 24 -2.27 -9.24 -3.93
CA LEU A 24 -2.27 -7.81 -3.65
C LEU A 24 -1.54 -7.48 -2.36
N GLU A 25 -1.79 -8.26 -1.30
CA GLU A 25 -1.15 -8.12 0.00
C GLU A 25 0.34 -8.45 -0.09
N SER A 26 0.73 -9.56 -0.72
CA SER A 26 2.14 -9.91 -0.93
C SER A 26 2.93 -8.81 -1.65
N ILE A 27 2.30 -8.14 -2.63
CA ILE A 27 2.88 -6.97 -3.30
C ILE A 27 3.01 -5.77 -2.36
N LEU A 28 1.98 -5.49 -1.55
CA LEU A 28 2.00 -4.39 -0.57
C LEU A 28 2.99 -4.62 0.58
N ASP A 29 3.27 -5.88 0.92
CA ASP A 29 4.27 -6.30 1.92
C ASP A 29 5.70 -6.30 1.37
N GLY A 30 5.87 -6.14 0.04
CA GLY A 30 7.18 -6.07 -0.60
C GLY A 30 7.85 -7.43 -0.78
N GLU A 31 7.07 -8.52 -0.73
CA GLU A 31 7.52 -9.90 -0.99
C GLU A 31 7.51 -10.26 -2.50
N GLU A 32 7.32 -9.25 -3.35
CA GLU A 32 7.04 -9.42 -4.78
C GLU A 32 8.26 -9.77 -5.64
N THR A 33 8.04 -10.66 -6.61
CA THR A 33 8.98 -10.95 -7.72
C THR A 33 8.87 -9.91 -8.83
N PRO A 34 9.94 -9.70 -9.64
CA PRO A 34 9.91 -8.80 -10.77
C PRO A 34 8.78 -9.17 -11.76
N GLY A 35 7.93 -8.20 -12.12
CA GLY A 35 6.75 -8.38 -12.99
C GLY A 35 5.39 -8.41 -12.25
N SER A 36 5.40 -8.53 -10.91
CA SER A 36 4.16 -8.59 -10.11
C SER A 36 3.32 -7.30 -10.19
N LYS A 37 3.97 -6.13 -10.30
CA LYS A 37 3.28 -4.83 -10.44
C LYS A 37 2.48 -4.69 -11.74
N GLU A 38 2.98 -5.23 -12.84
CA GLU A 38 2.29 -5.17 -14.12
C GLU A 38 1.04 -6.07 -14.11
N LEU A 39 1.20 -7.28 -13.59
CA LEU A 39 0.08 -8.20 -13.35
C LEU A 39 -0.97 -7.56 -12.44
N LEU A 40 -0.53 -6.88 -11.38
CA LEU A 40 -1.41 -6.18 -10.47
C LEU A 40 -2.22 -5.09 -11.16
N ASN A 41 -1.54 -4.20 -11.89
CA ASN A 41 -2.19 -3.12 -12.62
C ASN A 41 -3.23 -3.66 -13.62
N GLU A 42 -2.94 -4.77 -14.28
CA GLU A 42 -3.90 -5.42 -15.17
C GLU A 42 -5.15 -5.91 -14.42
N LYS A 43 -4.98 -6.54 -13.25
CA LYS A 43 -6.10 -7.01 -12.42
C LYS A 43 -6.95 -5.85 -11.92
N LEU A 44 -6.31 -4.78 -11.44
CA LEU A 44 -6.97 -3.57 -10.96
C LEU A 44 -7.71 -2.81 -12.08
N ALA A 45 -7.21 -2.86 -13.31
CA ALA A 45 -7.88 -2.27 -14.47
C ALA A 45 -9.17 -3.02 -14.83
N LYS A 46 -9.23 -4.33 -14.57
CA LYS A 46 -10.35 -5.20 -14.98
C LYS A 46 -11.33 -5.54 -13.86
N CYS A 47 -11.01 -5.28 -12.59
CA CYS A 47 -11.77 -5.76 -11.43
C CYS A 47 -12.03 -4.69 -10.36
N GLN A 48 -13.30 -4.42 -10.08
CA GLN A 48 -13.73 -3.41 -9.12
C GLN A 48 -13.48 -3.83 -7.65
N PRO A 49 -13.90 -5.01 -7.18
CA PRO A 49 -13.68 -5.39 -5.78
C PRO A 49 -12.17 -5.49 -5.44
N CYS A 50 -11.34 -5.96 -6.37
CA CYS A 50 -9.89 -5.98 -6.19
C CYS A 50 -9.28 -4.58 -6.11
N PHE A 51 -9.81 -3.62 -6.89
CA PHE A 51 -9.38 -2.22 -6.82
C PHE A 51 -9.74 -1.58 -5.47
N GLU A 52 -10.95 -1.81 -4.99
CA GLU A 52 -11.40 -1.25 -3.71
C GLU A 52 -10.60 -1.84 -2.54
N HIS A 53 -10.38 -3.16 -2.54
CA HIS A 53 -9.57 -3.83 -1.53
C HIS A 53 -8.12 -3.31 -1.53
N TYR A 54 -7.47 -3.27 -2.69
CA TYR A 54 -6.11 -2.72 -2.83
C TYR A 54 -6.00 -1.30 -2.30
N HIS A 55 -6.95 -0.44 -2.69
CA HIS A 55 -6.93 0.96 -2.34
C HIS A 55 -7.09 1.14 -0.84
N LEU A 56 -8.01 0.40 -0.22
CA LEU A 56 -8.21 0.39 1.23
C LEU A 56 -6.93 -0.01 1.96
N GLU A 57 -6.35 -1.15 1.61
CA GLU A 57 -5.12 -1.67 2.22
C GLU A 57 -3.95 -0.70 2.07
N LYS A 58 -3.80 -0.10 0.89
CA LYS A 58 -2.77 0.91 0.64
C LYS A 58 -2.94 2.13 1.55
N VAL A 59 -4.16 2.65 1.68
CA VAL A 59 -4.45 3.81 2.54
C VAL A 59 -4.18 3.48 4.01
N ILE A 60 -4.60 2.31 4.49
CA ILE A 60 -4.30 1.84 5.85
C ILE A 60 -2.79 1.81 6.09
N ARG A 61 -2.03 1.24 5.15
CA ARG A 61 -0.56 1.16 5.24
C ARG A 61 0.11 2.53 5.21
N GLU A 62 -0.39 3.47 4.41
CA GLU A 62 0.09 4.87 4.40
C GLU A 62 -0.18 5.57 5.75
N VAL A 63 -1.35 5.35 6.35
CA VAL A 63 -1.68 5.87 7.68
C VAL A 63 -0.75 5.27 8.74
N LEU A 64 -0.59 3.94 8.76
CA LEU A 64 0.33 3.26 9.67
C LEU A 64 1.76 3.77 9.49
N LYS A 65 2.22 3.95 8.26
CA LYS A 65 3.53 4.55 7.99
C LYS A 65 3.64 5.95 8.59
N SER A 66 2.63 6.81 8.44
CA SER A 66 2.65 8.17 9.01
C SER A 66 2.74 8.19 10.54
N LYS A 67 2.16 7.20 11.22
CA LYS A 67 2.04 7.15 12.69
C LYS A 67 3.11 6.29 13.37
N CYS A 68 3.60 5.25 12.69
CA CYS A 68 4.51 4.26 13.23
C CYS A 68 5.95 4.40 12.68
N THR A 69 6.24 5.35 11.79
CA THR A 69 7.63 5.64 11.43
C THR A 69 8.35 6.35 12.57
N LYS A 70 9.62 5.96 12.78
CA LYS A 70 10.56 6.71 13.61
C LYS A 70 10.76 8.09 12.99
N HIS A 71 9.99 9.07 13.45
CA HIS A 71 10.23 10.47 13.13
C HIS A 71 11.65 10.81 13.56
N LEU A 72 12.36 11.56 12.71
CA LEU A 72 13.69 12.05 13.07
C LEU A 72 13.53 12.89 14.34
N VAL A 73 14.33 12.56 15.36
CA VAL A 73 14.35 13.32 16.60
C VAL A 73 14.67 14.77 16.26
N PRO A 74 13.84 15.76 16.68
CA PRO A 74 14.13 17.17 16.45
C PRO A 74 15.54 17.51 16.92
N ALA A 75 16.29 18.25 16.09
CA ALA A 75 17.69 18.60 16.40
C ALA A 75 17.82 19.31 17.75
N GLU A 76 16.87 20.21 18.05
CA GLU A 76 16.79 20.93 19.31
C GLU A 76 16.66 20.00 20.53
N LEU A 77 15.87 18.93 20.43
CA LEU A 77 15.72 17.95 21.51
C LEU A 77 17.03 17.17 21.73
N LYS A 78 17.70 16.79 20.64
CA LYS A 78 19.02 16.12 20.70
C LYS A 78 20.08 17.02 21.34
N ASP A 79 20.12 18.30 20.96
CA ASP A 79 21.11 19.25 21.48
C ASP A 79 20.81 19.62 22.94
N SER A 80 19.54 19.77 23.32
CA SER A 80 19.13 19.99 24.71
C SER A 80 19.52 18.82 25.62
N ILE A 81 19.32 17.57 25.17
CA ILE A 81 19.77 16.39 25.92
C ILE A 81 21.29 16.39 26.10
N ARG A 82 22.05 16.72 25.05
CA ARG A 82 23.52 16.79 25.10
C ARG A 82 24.01 17.85 26.07
N GLN A 83 23.40 19.03 26.07
CA GLN A 83 23.72 20.09 27.03
C GLN A 83 23.48 19.62 28.47
N LYS A 84 22.32 19.04 28.77
CA LYS A 84 22.03 18.54 30.13
C LYS A 84 23.01 17.47 30.61
N ILE A 85 23.48 16.59 29.72
CA ILE A 85 24.51 15.59 30.06
C ILE A 85 25.85 16.27 30.39
N GLN A 86 26.20 17.34 29.66
CA GLN A 86 27.42 18.10 29.93
C GLN A 86 27.34 18.89 31.24
N GLU A 87 26.16 19.39 31.62
CA GLU A 87 25.95 20.10 32.90
C GLU A 87 26.01 19.19 34.13
N ILE A 88 25.81 17.88 33.97
CA ILE A 88 25.88 16.89 35.05
C ILE A 88 27.33 16.38 35.26
N LYS A 89 28.25 16.68 34.33
CA LYS A 89 29.69 16.37 34.44
C LYS A 89 30.44 17.45 35.18
#